data_AF-A0A1S2WWC8-F1
#
_entry.id   AF-A0A1S2WWC8-F1
#
_cell.length_a   1.000
_cell.length_b   1.000
_cell.length_c   1.000
_cell.angle_alpha   90.00
_cell.angle_beta   90.00
_cell.angle_gamma   90.00
#
_symmetry.space_group_name_H-M   'P 1'
#
loop_
_entity.id
_entity.type
_entity.pdbx_description
1 polymer ?
#
loop_
_entity_poly.entity_id
_entity_poly.type
_entity_poly.pdbx_seq_one_letter_code
_entity_poly.pdbx_strand_id
1 'polypeptide(L)'
;MAEIKNDEYIEISLTKILVGLFSNIKTFFVVLVLGCCLTAVAAWLFKPSYSYLQMIQPPYYLKGYSANSIISDSKLNVILNNILQDAQQSQPDNKILNNIDIIKPGDDVDVKSNKDEKAIYFGLSTSAKLSDKGAIDSVFSDVMERFSNSNIVQRQIKLWKDNLQ
;
A
#
# COMPACT_ATOMS: atom_id res chain seq x y z
N MET A 1 64.78 23.17 6.25
CA MET A 1 63.68 24.13 6.42
C MET A 1 62.41 23.38 6.08
N ALA A 2 61.53 23.17 7.07
CA ALA A 2 60.27 22.47 6.84
C ALA A 2 59.28 23.45 6.20
N GLU A 3 58.74 23.10 5.04
CA GLU A 3 57.61 23.81 4.43
C GLU A 3 56.39 23.66 5.35
N ILE A 4 55.95 24.76 5.95
CA ILE A 4 54.71 24.82 6.71
C ILE A 4 53.59 24.88 5.68
N LYS A 5 52.96 23.73 5.46
CA LYS A 5 51.75 23.61 4.65
C LYS A 5 50.61 24.30 5.41
N ASN A 6 50.23 25.49 4.99
CA ASN A 6 49.05 26.19 5.49
C ASN A 6 47.79 25.47 4.97
N ASP A 7 47.42 24.37 5.62
CA ASP A 7 46.09 23.78 5.42
C ASP A 7 45.08 24.70 6.13
N GLU A 8 44.54 25.68 5.40
CA GLU A 8 43.46 26.55 5.88
C GLU A 8 42.23 25.71 6.24
N TYR A 9 42.01 25.53 7.54
CA TYR A 9 40.78 24.98 8.07
C TYR A 9 39.64 26.00 7.91
N ILE A 10 38.71 25.72 7.00
CA ILE A 10 37.47 26.48 6.87
C ILE A 10 36.53 26.04 8.00
N GLU A 11 36.49 26.80 9.11
CA GLU A 11 35.46 26.64 10.13
C GLU A 11 34.11 27.18 9.63
N ILE A 12 33.26 26.28 9.14
CA ILE A 12 31.86 26.59 8.82
C ILE A 12 31.07 26.66 10.14
N SER A 13 31.04 27.83 10.76
CA SER A 13 30.22 28.08 11.94
C SER A 13 28.77 28.40 11.53
N LEU A 14 27.83 27.54 11.92
CA LEU A 14 26.38 27.74 11.67
C LEU A 14 25.88 29.11 12.16
N THR A 15 26.45 29.59 13.26
CA THR A 15 26.11 30.87 13.89
C THR A 15 26.50 32.05 13.01
N LYS A 16 27.65 32.00 12.31
CA LYS A 16 28.10 33.04 11.37
C LYS A 16 27.19 33.12 10.14
N ILE A 17 26.70 31.98 9.67
CA ILE A 17 25.74 31.89 8.55
C ILE A 17 24.40 32.52 8.94
N LEU A 18 23.88 32.20 10.13
CA LEU A 18 22.64 32.79 10.66
C LEU A 18 22.75 34.31 10.81
N VAL A 19 23.83 34.81 11.40
CA VAL A 19 24.06 36.25 11.54
C VAL A 19 24.15 36.94 10.17
N GLY A 20 24.86 36.33 9.20
CA GLY A 20 24.94 36.85 7.84
C GLY A 20 23.57 36.93 7.13
N LEU A 21 22.72 35.90 7.28
CA LEU A 21 21.37 35.85 6.73
C LEU A 21 20.44 36.93 7.31
N PHE A 22 20.48 37.16 8.62
CA PHE A 22 19.62 38.14 9.29
C PHE A 22 20.17 39.57 9.31
N SER A 23 21.46 39.75 9.02
CA SER A 23 22.07 41.08 8.95
C SER A 23 21.57 41.94 7.79
N ASN A 24 21.09 41.30 6.71
CA ASN A 24 20.60 41.97 5.52
C ASN A 24 19.20 41.48 5.16
N ILE A 25 18.21 42.34 5.41
CA ILE A 25 16.80 42.03 5.18
C ILE A 25 16.51 41.66 3.72
N LYS A 26 17.22 42.23 2.73
CA LYS A 26 17.07 41.88 1.31
C LYS A 26 17.56 40.46 1.04
N THR A 27 18.72 40.10 1.60
CA THR A 27 19.28 38.75 1.49
C THR A 27 18.37 37.72 2.14
N PHE A 28 17.81 38.04 3.31
CA PHE A 28 16.80 37.22 3.97
C PHE A 28 15.58 36.97 3.07
N PHE A 29 14.99 38.03 2.49
CA PHE A 29 13.84 37.88 1.59
C PHE A 29 14.16 37.04 0.35
N VAL A 30 15.34 37.21 -0.25
CA VAL A 30 15.75 36.41 -1.42
C VAL A 30 15.86 34.93 -1.06
N VAL A 31 16.48 34.59 0.07
CA VAL A 31 16.62 33.19 0.52
C VAL A 31 15.27 32.59 0.90
N LEU A 32 14.38 33.38 1.51
CA LEU A 32 13.02 32.95 1.83
C LEU A 32 12.23 32.62 0.55
N VAL A 33 12.27 33.48 -0.47
CA VAL A 33 11.60 33.25 -1.75
C VAL A 33 12.16 32.02 -2.45
N LEU A 34 13.49 31.86 -2.49
CA LEU A 34 14.15 30.66 -3.03
C LEU A 34 13.73 29.39 -2.29
N GLY A 35 13.63 29.45 -0.95
CA GLY A 35 13.11 28.36 -0.13
C GLY A 35 11.67 27.99 -0.49
N CYS A 36 10.79 28.98 -0.65
CA CYS A 36 9.41 28.77 -1.10
C CYS A 36 9.32 28.18 -2.51
N CYS A 37 10.18 28.60 -3.44
CA CYS A 37 10.25 28.02 -4.78
C CYS A 37 10.68 26.55 -4.73
N LEU A 38 11.71 26.22 -3.93
CA LEU A 38 12.19 24.85 -3.77
C LEU A 38 11.12 23.95 -3.14
N THR A 39 10.42 24.41 -2.10
CA THR A 39 9.35 23.63 -1.48
C THR A 39 8.16 23.42 -2.43
N ALA A 40 7.79 24.42 -3.23
CA ALA A 40 6.75 24.29 -4.25
C ALA A 40 7.14 23.26 -5.33
N VAL A 41 8.38 23.29 -5.81
CA VAL A 41 8.88 22.30 -6.79
C VAL A 41 8.92 20.90 -6.17
N ALA A 42 9.40 20.76 -4.93
CA ALA A 42 9.42 19.49 -4.23
C ALA A 42 8.01 18.93 -4.01
N ALA A 43 7.06 19.77 -3.60
CA ALA A 43 5.65 19.39 -3.44
C ALA A 43 5.00 18.98 -4.78
N TRP A 44 5.38 19.61 -5.89
CA TRP A 44 4.86 19.25 -7.21
C TRP A 44 5.40 17.90 -7.70
N LEU A 45 6.66 17.59 -7.41
CA LEU A 45 7.25 16.29 -7.73
C LEU A 45 6.74 15.17 -6.82
N PHE A 46 6.31 15.50 -5.60
CA PHE A 46 5.75 14.54 -4.67
C PHE A 46 4.37 14.07 -5.13
N LYS A 47 4.29 12.82 -5.58
CA LYS A 47 3.02 12.17 -5.92
C LYS A 47 2.63 11.24 -4.77
N PRO A 48 1.69 11.65 -3.89
CA PRO A 48 1.26 10.78 -2.80
C PRO A 48 0.62 9.51 -3.38
N SER A 49 1.11 8.37 -2.93
CA SER A 49 0.53 7.06 -3.18
C SER A 49 -0.13 6.57 -1.90
N TYR A 50 -1.34 6.04 -2.03
CA TYR A 50 -2.15 5.51 -0.95
C TYR A 50 -2.29 4.00 -1.13
N SER A 51 -2.18 3.27 -0.02
CA SER A 51 -2.47 1.84 0.00
C SER A 51 -3.97 1.65 0.26
N TYR A 52 -4.62 0.87 -0.60
CA TYR A 52 -6.02 0.50 -0.52
C TYR A 52 -6.10 -0.98 -0.19
N LEU A 53 -6.99 -1.31 0.73
CA LEU A 53 -7.18 -2.66 1.23
C LEU A 53 -8.67 -2.97 1.33
N GLN A 54 -9.08 -4.08 0.72
CA GLN A 54 -10.40 -4.66 0.91
C GLN A 54 -10.26 -6.02 1.60
N MET A 55 -10.77 -6.12 2.83
CA MET A 55 -10.81 -7.39 3.54
C MET A 55 -11.82 -8.33 2.89
N ILE A 56 -11.43 -9.61 2.80
CA ILE A 56 -12.24 -10.71 2.31
C ILE A 56 -12.59 -11.58 3.52
N GLN A 57 -13.87 -11.70 3.84
CA GLN A 57 -14.33 -12.60 4.87
C GLN A 57 -14.65 -13.97 4.25
N PRO A 58 -13.86 -15.02 4.53
CA PRO A 58 -14.13 -16.34 3.97
C PRO A 58 -15.42 -16.93 4.51
N PRO A 59 -16.09 -17.84 3.78
CA PRO A 59 -17.25 -18.55 4.29
C PRO A 59 -16.87 -19.39 5.52
N TYR A 60 -17.60 -19.20 6.61
CA TYR A 60 -17.44 -19.92 7.88
C TYR A 60 -18.79 -20.28 8.48
N TYR A 61 -18.78 -21.19 9.45
CA TYR A 61 -19.93 -21.50 10.28
C TYR A 61 -19.55 -21.48 11.76
N LEU A 62 -20.54 -21.28 12.62
CA LEU A 62 -20.35 -21.31 14.08
C LEU A 62 -20.68 -22.71 14.61
N LYS A 63 -19.78 -23.28 15.42
CA LYS A 63 -20.03 -24.49 16.20
C LYS A 63 -19.82 -24.18 17.67
N GLY A 64 -20.90 -23.84 18.38
CA GLY A 64 -20.78 -23.23 19.70
C GLY A 64 -20.21 -21.81 19.59
N TYR A 65 -19.14 -21.52 20.35
CA TYR A 65 -18.46 -20.22 20.33
C TYR A 65 -17.27 -20.14 19.35
N SER A 66 -17.01 -21.19 18.56
CA SER A 66 -15.91 -21.20 17.59
C SER A 66 -16.39 -21.01 16.15
N ALA A 67 -15.70 -20.13 15.42
CA ALA A 67 -15.82 -20.02 13.98
C ALA A 67 -14.98 -21.11 13.30
N ASN A 68 -15.61 -21.86 12.41
CA ASN A 68 -14.99 -22.95 11.67
C ASN A 68 -15.06 -22.63 10.18
N SER A 69 -13.91 -22.63 9.53
CA SER A 69 -13.79 -22.34 8.09
C SER A 69 -14.48 -23.41 7.25
N ILE A 70 -15.33 -23.00 6.30
CA ILE A 70 -15.94 -23.92 5.32
C ILE A 70 -14.91 -24.35 4.27
N ILE A 71 -13.97 -23.46 3.95
CA ILE A 71 -12.88 -23.67 3.00
C ILE A 71 -11.57 -23.42 3.74
N SER A 72 -10.61 -24.35 3.67
CA SER A 72 -9.30 -24.16 4.30
C SER A 72 -8.53 -23.00 3.66
N ASP A 73 -7.70 -22.32 4.45
CA ASP A 73 -6.91 -21.17 4.00
C ASP A 73 -6.05 -21.46 2.77
N SER A 74 -5.41 -22.63 2.72
CA SER A 74 -4.61 -23.06 1.57
C SER A 74 -5.43 -23.16 0.28
N LYS A 75 -6.65 -23.68 0.37
CA LYS A 75 -7.56 -23.86 -0.76
C LYS A 75 -8.16 -22.53 -1.17
N LEU A 76 -8.52 -21.70 -0.20
CA LEU A 76 -9.02 -20.36 -0.43
C LEU A 76 -7.99 -19.49 -1.15
N ASN A 77 -6.72 -19.55 -0.74
CA ASN A 77 -5.63 -18.85 -1.40
C ASN A 77 -5.54 -19.23 -2.89
N VAL A 78 -5.63 -20.52 -3.21
CA VAL A 78 -5.62 -20.98 -4.61
C VAL A 78 -6.83 -20.46 -5.39
N ILE A 79 -8.02 -20.51 -4.79
CA ILE A 79 -9.26 -20.04 -5.43
C ILE A 79 -9.18 -18.55 -5.72
N LEU A 80 -8.78 -17.74 -4.73
CA LEU A 80 -8.64 -16.29 -4.87
C LEU A 80 -7.61 -15.94 -5.94
N ASN A 81 -6.44 -16.56 -5.91
CA ASN A 81 -5.40 -16.31 -6.92
C ASN A 81 -5.87 -16.65 -8.33
N ASN A 82 -6.54 -17.78 -8.52
CA ASN A 82 -7.05 -18.16 -9.84
C ASN A 82 -8.09 -17.17 -10.37
N ILE A 83 -8.99 -16.69 -9.52
CA ILE A 83 -10.04 -15.74 -9.91
C ILE A 83 -9.44 -14.37 -10.22
N LEU A 84 -8.47 -13.92 -9.42
CA LEU A 84 -7.78 -12.67 -9.69
C LEU A 84 -6.97 -12.75 -10.99
N GLN A 85 -6.22 -13.83 -11.21
CA GLN A 85 -5.46 -14.03 -12.45
C GLN A 85 -6.37 -14.12 -13.68
N ASP A 86 -7.50 -14.83 -13.60
CA ASP A 86 -8.49 -14.87 -14.68
C ASP A 86 -9.04 -13.47 -14.99
N ALA A 87 -9.37 -12.68 -13.95
CA ALA A 87 -9.81 -11.30 -14.12
C ALA A 87 -8.73 -10.44 -14.81
N GLN A 88 -7.48 -10.51 -14.34
CA GLN A 88 -6.33 -9.79 -14.90
C GLN A 88 -6.07 -10.16 -16.37
N GLN A 89 -6.16 -11.45 -16.71
CA GLN A 89 -6.00 -11.94 -18.08
C GLN A 89 -7.14 -11.48 -18.99
N SER A 90 -8.37 -11.38 -18.47
CA SER A 90 -9.52 -10.90 -19.24
C SER A 90 -9.49 -9.39 -19.50
N GLN A 91 -8.73 -8.63 -18.72
CA GLN A 91 -8.61 -7.17 -18.81
C GLN A 91 -7.14 -6.71 -18.72
N PRO A 92 -6.28 -7.04 -19.69
CA PRO A 92 -4.84 -6.76 -19.62
C PRO A 92 -4.51 -5.26 -19.60
N ASP A 93 -5.41 -4.41 -20.08
CA ASP A 93 -5.21 -2.95 -20.08
C ASP A 93 -5.65 -2.27 -18.77
N ASN A 94 -6.31 -3.00 -17.87
CA ASN A 94 -6.77 -2.45 -16.59
C ASN A 94 -5.62 -2.39 -15.57
N LYS A 95 -4.92 -1.25 -15.58
CA LYS A 95 -3.76 -0.99 -14.69
C LYS A 95 -4.09 -1.10 -13.21
N ILE A 96 -5.32 -0.78 -12.79
CA ILE A 96 -5.71 -0.90 -11.38
C ILE A 96 -5.80 -2.38 -11.01
N LEU A 97 -6.56 -3.17 -11.77
CA LEU A 97 -6.74 -4.61 -11.56
C LEU A 97 -5.41 -5.38 -11.59
N ASN A 98 -4.51 -5.01 -12.50
CA ASN A 98 -3.21 -5.68 -12.65
C ASN A 98 -2.20 -5.33 -11.56
N ASN A 99 -2.48 -4.30 -10.76
CA ASN A 99 -1.69 -3.93 -9.58
C ASN A 99 -2.33 -4.42 -8.28
N ILE A 100 -3.37 -5.26 -8.36
CA ILE A 100 -3.98 -5.86 -7.17
C ILE A 100 -3.19 -7.11 -6.79
N ASP A 101 -2.85 -7.19 -5.51
CA ASP A 101 -2.26 -8.35 -4.87
C ASP A 101 -3.21 -8.92 -3.81
N ILE A 102 -3.15 -10.24 -3.60
CA ILE A 102 -3.87 -10.92 -2.52
C ILE A 102 -2.98 -10.94 -1.28
N ILE A 103 -3.54 -10.47 -0.17
CA ILE A 103 -2.98 -10.65 1.17
C ILE A 103 -3.64 -11.89 1.76
N LYS A 104 -2.84 -12.80 2.35
CA LYS A 104 -3.33 -13.96 3.12
C LYS A 104 -2.88 -13.85 4.58
N PRO A 105 -3.56 -14.57 5.50
CA PRO A 105 -3.10 -14.67 6.88
C PRO A 105 -1.63 -15.12 6.94
N GLY A 106 -0.82 -14.40 7.72
CA GLY A 106 0.62 -14.63 7.84
C GLY A 106 1.49 -13.81 6.89
N ASP A 107 0.91 -13.12 5.90
CA ASP A 107 1.66 -12.17 5.06
C ASP A 107 1.97 -10.88 5.82
N ASP A 108 3.04 -10.21 5.41
CA ASP A 108 3.34 -8.87 5.88
C ASP A 108 2.30 -7.90 5.31
N VAL A 109 1.60 -7.19 6.20
CA VAL A 109 0.73 -6.09 5.78
C VAL A 109 1.66 -4.92 5.49
N ASP A 110 1.98 -4.69 4.22
CA ASP A 110 2.87 -3.62 3.78
C ASP A 110 2.17 -2.24 3.91
N VAL A 111 1.88 -1.88 5.15
CA VAL A 111 1.64 -0.51 5.61
C VAL A 111 2.96 -0.13 6.23
N LYS A 112 3.56 0.97 5.78
CA LYS A 112 4.85 1.58 6.21
C LYS A 112 4.95 1.88 7.72
N SER A 113 4.62 0.91 8.55
CA SER A 113 4.65 0.90 9.99
C SER A 113 5.76 -0.08 10.34
N ASN A 114 6.74 0.38 11.14
CA ASN A 114 7.87 -0.41 11.63
C ASN A 114 7.44 -1.54 12.59
N LYS A 115 6.40 -2.30 12.25
CA LYS A 115 5.88 -3.39 13.05
C LYS A 115 5.73 -4.61 12.17
N ASP A 116 6.26 -5.73 12.63
CA ASP A 116 6.10 -7.08 12.08
C ASP A 116 4.63 -7.57 12.23
N GLU A 117 3.67 -6.76 11.78
CA GLU A 117 2.24 -7.07 11.85
C GLU A 117 1.89 -7.99 10.67
N LYS A 118 1.71 -9.27 11.01
CA LYS A 118 1.19 -10.25 10.07
C LYS A 118 -0.32 -10.08 9.89
N ALA A 119 -0.79 -10.23 8.66
CA ALA A 119 -2.20 -10.27 8.35
C ALA A 119 -2.87 -11.42 9.11
N ILE A 120 -4.08 -11.19 9.62
CA ILE A 120 -4.94 -12.22 10.22
C ILE A 120 -6.16 -12.54 9.34
N TYR A 121 -6.20 -11.98 8.14
CA TYR A 121 -7.33 -12.02 7.22
C TYR A 121 -6.84 -12.18 5.77
N PHE A 122 -7.76 -12.57 4.90
CA PHE A 122 -7.56 -12.45 3.46
C PHE A 122 -7.94 -11.06 2.98
N GLY A 123 -7.24 -10.51 1.99
CA GLY A 123 -7.48 -9.17 1.48
C GLY A 123 -7.09 -9.01 0.02
N LEU A 124 -7.70 -8.04 -0.66
CA LEU A 124 -7.19 -7.46 -1.90
C LEU A 124 -6.47 -6.16 -1.55
N SER A 125 -5.29 -5.94 -2.10
CA SER A 125 -4.49 -4.75 -1.84
C SER A 125 -3.93 -4.14 -3.11
N THR A 126 -3.83 -2.82 -3.15
CA THR A 126 -3.16 -2.11 -4.24
C THR A 126 -2.69 -0.74 -3.77
N SER A 127 -1.73 -0.15 -4.49
CA SER A 127 -1.26 1.22 -4.24
C SER A 127 -1.59 2.12 -5.42
N ALA A 128 -2.26 3.25 -5.15
CA ALA A 128 -2.72 4.18 -6.18
C ALA A 128 -2.91 5.60 -5.64
N LYS A 129 -3.26 6.54 -6.51
CA LYS A 129 -3.54 7.93 -6.10
C LYS A 129 -4.89 8.02 -5.39
N LEU A 130 -5.08 9.10 -4.62
CA LEU A 130 -6.36 9.37 -3.97
C LEU A 130 -7.51 9.56 -4.98
N SER A 131 -7.21 10.14 -6.15
CA SER A 131 -8.16 10.34 -7.24
C SER A 131 -8.77 9.04 -7.76
N ASP A 132 -8.06 7.93 -7.59
CA ASP A 132 -8.42 6.65 -8.21
C ASP A 132 -9.30 5.80 -7.28
N LYS A 133 -9.61 6.30 -6.07
CA LYS A 133 -10.38 5.57 -5.04
C LYS A 133 -11.67 4.95 -5.58
N GLY A 134 -12.50 5.72 -6.29
CA GLY A 134 -13.77 5.22 -6.80
C GLY A 134 -13.60 4.09 -7.83
N ALA A 135 -12.55 4.16 -8.66
CA ALA A 135 -12.24 3.10 -9.61
C ALA A 135 -11.71 1.84 -8.89
N ILE A 136 -10.91 2.01 -7.85
CA ILE A 136 -10.42 0.90 -7.00
C ILE A 136 -11.57 0.21 -6.28
N ASP A 137 -12.47 0.97 -5.66
CA ASP A 137 -13.64 0.43 -4.97
C ASP A 137 -14.52 -0.39 -5.93
N SER A 138 -14.66 0.07 -7.19
CA SER A 138 -15.36 -0.69 -8.24
C SER A 138 -14.63 -1.97 -8.60
N VAL A 139 -13.31 -1.92 -8.85
CA VAL A 139 -12.54 -3.12 -9.21
C VAL A 139 -12.54 -4.14 -8.06
N PHE A 140 -12.37 -3.69 -6.82
CA PHE A 140 -12.48 -4.56 -5.65
C PHE A 140 -13.85 -5.23 -5.54
N SER A 141 -14.92 -4.48 -5.78
CA SER A 141 -16.29 -5.01 -5.80
C SER A 141 -16.48 -6.06 -6.90
N ASP A 142 -15.98 -5.79 -8.11
CA ASP A 142 -16.05 -6.73 -9.24
C ASP A 142 -15.28 -8.03 -8.95
N VAL A 143 -14.06 -7.94 -8.40
CA VAL A 143 -13.28 -9.14 -8.02
C VAL A 143 -13.99 -9.92 -6.92
N MET A 144 -14.56 -9.22 -5.93
CA MET A 144 -15.33 -9.86 -4.85
C MET A 144 -16.59 -10.55 -5.37
N GLU A 145 -17.31 -9.93 -6.31
CA GLU A 145 -18.49 -10.50 -6.93
C GLU A 145 -18.13 -11.77 -7.71
N ARG A 146 -17.05 -11.74 -8.50
CA ARG A 146 -16.52 -12.92 -9.21
C ARG A 146 -16.14 -14.03 -8.23
N PHE A 147 -15.53 -13.68 -7.10
CA PHE A 147 -15.22 -14.63 -6.04
C PHE A 147 -16.48 -15.26 -5.45
N SER A 148 -17.44 -14.44 -5.02
CA SER A 148 -18.70 -14.89 -4.43
C SER A 148 -19.51 -15.78 -5.38
N ASN A 149 -19.57 -15.41 -6.65
CA ASN A 149 -20.34 -16.11 -7.69
C ASN A 149 -19.58 -17.25 -8.35
N SER A 150 -18.33 -17.51 -7.95
CA SER A 150 -17.52 -18.59 -8.51
C SER A 150 -18.15 -19.95 -8.26
N ASN A 151 -18.28 -20.73 -9.33
CA ASN A 151 -18.71 -22.13 -9.28
C ASN A 151 -17.88 -22.96 -8.29
N ILE A 152 -16.59 -22.65 -8.13
CA ILE A 152 -15.70 -23.37 -7.22
C ILE A 152 -16.12 -23.10 -5.77
N VAL A 153 -16.32 -21.83 -5.41
CA VAL A 153 -16.76 -21.41 -4.06
C VAL A 153 -18.14 -21.97 -3.76
N GLN A 154 -19.10 -21.78 -4.67
CA GLN A 154 -20.47 -22.26 -4.51
C GLN A 154 -20.53 -23.79 -4.34
N ARG A 155 -19.70 -24.53 -5.10
CA ARG A 155 -19.62 -25.99 -4.95
C ARG A 155 -19.02 -26.41 -3.61
N GLN A 156 -18.00 -25.71 -3.10
CA GLN A 156 -17.46 -26.01 -1.76
C GLN A 156 -18.50 -25.78 -0.67
N ILE A 157 -19.24 -24.67 -0.75
CA ILE A 157 -20.32 -24.36 0.19
C ILE A 157 -21.42 -25.43 0.11
N LYS A 158 -21.79 -25.86 -1.11
CA LYS A 158 -22.78 -26.93 -1.29
C LYS A 158 -22.33 -28.26 -0.71
N LEU A 159 -21.12 -28.71 -1.02
CA LEU A 159 -20.56 -29.96 -0.46
C LEU A 159 -20.53 -29.94 1.06
N TRP A 160 -20.20 -28.80 1.66
CA TRP A 160 -20.27 -28.64 3.11
C TRP A 160 -21.71 -28.76 3.64
N LYS A 161 -22.69 -28.12 2.99
CA LYS A 161 -24.12 -28.26 3.36
C LYS A 161 -24.62 -29.70 3.26
N ASP A 162 -24.24 -30.41 2.20
CA ASP A 162 -24.66 -31.79 1.96
C ASP A 162 -24.05 -32.74 3.02
N ASN A 163 -22.84 -32.46 3.51
CA ASN A 163 -22.19 -33.25 4.58
C ASN A 163 -22.71 -32.95 6.01
N LEU A 164 -23.59 -31.96 6.18
CA LEU A 164 -24.24 -31.67 7.45
C LEU A 164 -25.54 -32.46 7.66
N GLN A 165 -26.09 -33.07 6.59
CA GLN A 165 -27.26 -33.95 6.63
C GLN A 165 -26.86 -35.37 7.01
#